data_AF-A0A962EVB1-F1
#
_entry.id   AF-A0A962EVB1-F1
#
_cell.length_a   1.000
_cell.length_b   1.000
_cell.length_c   1.000
_cell.angle_alpha   90.00
_cell.angle_beta   90.00
_cell.angle_gamma   90.00
#
_symmetry.space_group_name_H-M   'P 1'
#
loop_
_entity.id
_entity.type
_entity.pdbx_description
1 polymer ?
#
loop_
_entity_poly.entity_id
_entity_poly.type
_entity_poly.pdbx_seq_one_letter_code
_entity_poly.pdbx_strand_id
1 'polypeptide(L)'
;MRVPMAIITIALSATAFAPDVTAKSSKAGWPAAKAGKGEKVCRYRFPTGEKRAWVCRKEQPCCAWDAINYVKCGSTITGCL
;
A
#
# COMPACT_ATOMS: atom_id res chain seq x y z
N MET A 1 -22.13 -18.17 -47.26
CA MET A 1 -22.56 -17.68 -45.94
C MET A 1 -21.31 -17.24 -45.19
N ARG A 2 -21.11 -15.93 -45.00
CA ARG A 2 -19.91 -15.31 -44.43
C ARG A 2 -20.19 -14.98 -42.96
N VAL A 3 -19.50 -15.62 -42.04
CA VAL A 3 -19.45 -15.23 -40.62
C VAL A 3 -18.22 -14.34 -40.45
N PRO A 4 -18.35 -13.03 -40.12
CA PRO A 4 -17.18 -12.23 -39.77
C PRO A 4 -16.73 -12.60 -38.35
N MET A 5 -15.52 -13.13 -38.27
CA MET A 5 -14.81 -13.43 -37.03
C MET A 5 -14.41 -12.09 -36.37
N ALA A 6 -15.11 -11.69 -35.31
CA ALA A 6 -14.78 -10.49 -34.55
C ALA A 6 -13.61 -10.78 -33.59
N ILE A 7 -12.44 -10.23 -33.91
CA ILE A 7 -11.23 -10.28 -33.06
C ILE A 7 -11.42 -9.24 -31.94
N ILE A 8 -11.55 -9.71 -30.70
CA ILE A 8 -11.67 -8.87 -29.50
C ILE A 8 -10.26 -8.39 -29.12
N THR A 9 -9.97 -7.13 -29.41
CA THR A 9 -8.75 -6.43 -29.00
C THR A 9 -8.85 -6.08 -27.52
N ILE A 10 -8.15 -6.82 -26.64
CA ILE A 10 -8.01 -6.45 -25.23
C ILE A 10 -6.85 -5.45 -25.13
N ALA A 11 -7.19 -4.16 -25.04
CA ALA A 11 -6.23 -3.12 -24.73
C ALA A 11 -5.85 -3.21 -23.24
N LEU A 12 -4.64 -3.71 -22.97
CA LEU A 12 -4.03 -3.70 -21.65
C LEU A 12 -3.50 -2.29 -21.37
N SER A 13 -4.32 -1.43 -20.78
CA SER A 13 -3.90 -0.11 -20.32
C SER A 13 -3.01 -0.22 -19.09
N ALA A 14 -1.70 -0.20 -19.32
CA ALA A 14 -0.69 0.02 -18.28
C ALA A 14 -0.82 1.47 -17.77
N THR A 15 -1.47 1.67 -16.64
CA THR A 15 -1.47 2.96 -15.96
C THR A 15 -0.17 3.13 -15.17
N ALA A 16 0.83 3.71 -15.84
CA ALA A 16 1.96 4.34 -15.19
C ALA A 16 1.46 5.60 -14.47
N PHE A 17 1.58 5.65 -13.14
CA PHE A 17 1.43 6.89 -12.37
C PHE A 17 2.81 7.33 -11.89
N ALA A 18 3.38 8.27 -12.65
CA ALA A 18 4.52 9.08 -12.27
C ALA A 18 4.04 10.33 -11.48
N PRO A 19 4.95 11.08 -10.83
CA PRO A 19 4.76 11.67 -9.51
C PRO A 19 4.15 13.08 -9.55
N ASP A 20 3.34 13.43 -8.54
CA ASP A 20 2.91 14.82 -8.30
C ASP A 20 3.23 15.30 -6.88
N VAL A 21 3.60 16.58 -6.84
CA VAL A 21 4.49 17.26 -5.93
C VAL A 21 3.83 17.76 -4.63
N THR A 22 4.67 17.88 -3.60
CA THR A 22 4.58 18.81 -2.45
C THR A 22 3.32 18.83 -1.56
N ALA A 23 3.44 18.18 -0.41
CA ALA A 23 2.79 18.63 0.83
C ALA A 23 3.79 18.41 1.97
N LYS A 24 4.40 19.51 2.40
CA LYS A 24 5.41 19.61 3.45
C LYS A 24 4.73 19.36 4.79
N SER A 25 4.98 18.20 5.40
CA SER A 25 4.78 18.01 6.85
C SER A 25 5.96 17.27 7.43
N SER A 26 6.79 18.06 8.10
CA SER A 26 8.05 17.71 8.73
C SER A 26 7.85 16.73 9.89
N LYS A 27 8.24 15.47 9.68
CA LYS A 27 8.84 14.64 10.74
C LYS A 27 9.92 13.81 10.08
N ALA A 28 11.15 14.31 10.16
CA ALA A 28 12.34 13.67 9.64
C ALA A 28 12.44 12.21 10.14
N GLY A 29 12.67 11.29 9.21
CA GLY A 29 13.20 9.97 9.52
C GLY A 29 12.27 8.78 9.36
N TRP A 30 11.16 8.88 8.61
CA TRP A 30 10.29 7.75 8.26
C TRP A 30 10.04 7.72 6.75
N PRO A 31 9.98 6.53 6.11
CA PRO A 31 9.75 6.44 4.67
C PRO A 31 8.38 7.05 4.30
N ALA A 32 8.29 7.63 3.11
CA ALA A 32 7.11 8.35 2.67
C ALA A 32 5.94 7.38 2.42
N ALA A 33 4.97 7.38 3.33
CA ALA A 33 3.69 6.70 3.16
C ALA A 33 2.58 7.76 3.29
N LYS A 34 1.83 7.96 2.21
CA LYS A 34 0.69 8.89 2.15
C LYS A 34 -0.60 8.07 2.22
N ALA A 35 -1.45 8.34 3.20
CA ALA A 35 -2.77 7.72 3.31
C ALA A 35 -3.84 8.59 2.63
N GLY A 36 -4.76 7.96 1.90
CA GLY A 36 -5.95 8.58 1.34
C GLY A 36 -7.16 8.56 2.28
N LYS A 37 -8.33 8.94 1.75
CA LYS A 37 -9.59 8.96 2.51
C LYS A 37 -10.02 7.53 2.86
N GLY A 38 -10.16 7.24 4.16
CA GLY A 38 -10.48 5.90 4.65
C GLY A 38 -9.25 5.02 4.93
N GLU A 39 -8.06 5.59 4.83
CA GLU A 39 -6.80 4.92 5.12
C GLU A 39 -6.06 5.61 6.27
N LYS A 40 -5.08 4.92 6.85
CA LYS A 40 -4.17 5.42 7.87
C LYS A 40 -2.75 4.99 7.55
N VAL A 41 -1.79 5.81 7.94
CA VAL A 41 -0.37 5.47 7.84
C VAL A 41 0.03 4.67 9.06
N CYS A 42 0.41 3.43 8.84
CA CYS A 42 1.03 2.56 9.81
C CYS A 42 2.53 2.84 9.87
N ARG A 43 3.07 2.81 11.08
CA ARG A 43 4.43 3.23 11.38
C ARG A 43 5.02 2.29 12.42
N TYR A 44 6.02 1.50 12.05
CA TYR A 44 6.80 0.66 12.96
C TYR A 44 8.32 0.80 12.80
N ARG A 45 9.05 0.69 13.92
CA ARG A 45 10.51 0.60 13.96
C ARG A 45 10.88 -0.78 14.48
N PHE A 46 11.51 -1.59 13.64
CA PHE A 46 12.00 -2.91 13.99
C PHE A 46 13.16 -2.82 14.99
N PRO A 47 13.38 -3.89 15.79
CA PRO A 47 14.52 -3.96 16.72
C PRO A 47 15.87 -3.91 16.01
N THR A 48 15.92 -4.26 14.72
CA THR A 48 17.08 -4.07 13.83
C THR A 48 17.42 -2.60 13.59
N GLY A 49 16.54 -1.67 13.97
CA GLY A 49 16.65 -0.25 13.70
C GLY A 49 15.97 0.19 12.40
N GLU A 50 15.52 -0.76 11.57
CA GLU A 50 14.80 -0.45 10.33
C GLU A 50 13.44 0.20 10.62
N LYS A 51 13.14 1.29 9.92
CA LYS A 51 11.87 2.00 10.05
C LYS A 51 11.02 1.75 8.82
N ARG A 52 9.80 1.24 9.02
CA ARG A 52 8.84 1.04 7.93
C ARG A 52 7.56 1.82 8.16
N ALA A 53 7.12 2.46 7.09
CA ALA A 53 5.82 3.09 7.01
C ALA A 53 5.05 2.43 5.87
N TRP A 54 3.80 2.09 6.12
CA TRP A 54 2.89 1.52 5.12
C TRP A 54 1.49 2.07 5.34
N VAL A 55 0.58 1.82 4.42
CA VAL A 55 -0.79 2.35 4.47
C VAL A 55 -1.74 1.18 4.64
N CYS A 56 -2.67 1.31 5.59
CA CYS A 56 -3.77 0.37 5.78
C CYS A 56 -5.10 1.12 5.79
N ARG A 57 -6.19 0.39 5.55
CA ARG A 57 -7.54 0.92 5.81
C ARG A 57 -7.64 1.35 7.28
N LYS A 58 -8.44 2.38 7.55
CA LYS A 58 -8.62 2.92 8.91
C LYS A 58 -9.09 1.86 9.90
N GLU A 59 -9.95 0.97 9.45
CA GLU A 59 -10.53 -0.13 10.22
C GLU A 59 -9.53 -1.26 10.50
N GLN A 60 -8.50 -1.41 9.67
CA GLN A 60 -7.55 -2.53 9.76
C GLN A 60 -6.43 -2.25 10.76
N PRO A 61 -5.98 -3.24 11.56
CA PRO A 61 -4.84 -3.07 12.44
C PRO A 61 -3.51 -3.01 11.65
N CYS A 62 -2.53 -2.29 12.20
CA CYS A 62 -1.17 -2.25 11.68
C CYS A 62 -0.37 -3.40 12.31
N CYS A 63 0.09 -4.35 11.50
CA CYS A 63 0.79 -5.53 11.99
C CYS A 63 2.25 -5.49 11.56
N ALA A 64 3.14 -5.79 12.50
CA ALA A 64 4.57 -5.94 12.24
C ALA A 64 5.05 -7.26 12.83
N TRP A 65 5.89 -7.98 12.08
CA TRP A 65 6.52 -9.22 12.48
C TRP A 65 8.01 -9.01 12.59
N ASP A 66 8.50 -8.91 13.83
CA ASP A 66 9.91 -8.63 14.09
C ASP A 66 10.85 -9.75 13.63
N ALA A 67 10.40 -11.01 13.72
CA ALA A 67 11.18 -12.18 13.35
C ALA A 67 11.64 -12.17 11.88
N ILE A 68 10.87 -11.52 11.00
CA ILE A 68 11.14 -11.48 9.54
C ILE A 68 11.14 -10.05 8.98
N ASN A 69 11.18 -9.02 9.85
CA ASN A 69 11.08 -7.60 9.46
C ASN A 69 9.93 -7.31 8.47
N TYR A 70 8.77 -7.95 8.68
CA TYR A 70 7.64 -7.87 7.76
C TYR A 70 6.53 -6.98 8.32
N VAL A 71 5.86 -6.23 7.45
CA VAL A 71 4.73 -5.37 7.81
C VAL A 71 3.52 -5.73 6.97
N LYS A 72 2.34 -5.73 7.58
CA LYS A 72 1.08 -6.07 6.92
C LYS A 72 -0.08 -5.24 7.49
N CYS A 73 -1.12 -5.10 6.70
CA CYS A 73 -2.44 -4.74 7.23
C CYS A 73 -3.12 -6.02 7.70
N GLY A 74 -3.55 -6.03 8.97
CA GLY A 74 -4.34 -7.14 9.47
C GLY A 74 -5.78 -7.10 8.95
N SER A 75 -6.59 -7.96 9.52
CA SER A 75 -8.05 -8.03 9.34
C SER A 75 -8.75 -7.56 10.62
N THR A 76 -9.95 -7.00 10.51
CA THR A 76 -10.80 -6.65 11.67
C THR A 76 -11.29 -7.89 12.43
N ILE A 77 -11.31 -9.05 11.77
CA ILE A 77 -11.81 -10.32 12.32
C ILE A 77 -10.66 -11.15 12.91
N THR A 78 -9.58 -11.38 12.16
CA THR A 78 -8.44 -12.21 12.59
C THR A 78 -7.28 -11.40 13.19
N GLY A 79 -7.37 -10.07 13.21
CA GLY A 79 -6.30 -9.21 13.70
C GLY A 79 -5.04 -9.34 12.84
N CYS A 80 -3.92 -9.62 13.48
CA CYS A 80 -2.63 -9.79 12.82
C CYS A 80 -2.28 -11.24 12.47
N LEU A 81 -3.24 -12.17 12.54
CA LEU A 81 -3.05 -13.56 12.11
C LEU A 81 -3.20 -13.73 10.59
#